data_AF-A0A949LYD7-F1
#
_entry.id   AF-A0A949LYD7-F1
#
_cell.length_a   1.000
_cell.length_b   1.000
_cell.length_c   1.000
_cell.angle_alpha   90.00
_cell.angle_beta   90.00
_cell.angle_gamma   90.00
#
_symmetry.space_group_name_H-M   'P 1'
#
loop_
_entity.id
_entity.type
_entity.pdbx_description
1 polymer ?
#
loop_
_entity_poly.entity_id
_entity_poly.type
_entity_poly.pdbx_seq_one_letter_code
_entity_poly.pdbx_strand_id
1 'polypeptide(L)'
;MYSVVSPVRERLERSGIGVLLACAYGIGIVILYGGFYLLNLSSVLVAFVTLAVFAFVPLIIKPWDLKGALLTGLMFGGFLFFFEMVFFLAYPGIVDAWWFGATWGRVLGVPYEEIIWGFLWGVAGASGTELVLRLRLRRLPRATT
;
A
#
# COMPACT_ATOMS: atom_id res chain seq x y z
N MET A 1 9.23 -28.19 -14.17
CA MET A 1 10.19 -27.60 -15.14
C MET A 1 10.47 -26.17 -14.72
N TYR A 2 11.61 -25.91 -14.07
CA TYR A 2 12.01 -24.52 -13.78
C TYR A 2 12.60 -23.92 -15.06
N SER A 3 11.97 -22.89 -15.60
CA SER A 3 12.55 -22.17 -16.74
C SER A 3 13.83 -21.47 -16.26
N VAL A 4 14.94 -21.76 -16.94
CA VAL A 4 16.20 -21.07 -16.70
C VAL A 4 16.04 -19.64 -17.21
N VAL A 5 15.70 -18.72 -16.31
CA VAL A 5 15.64 -17.29 -16.63
C VAL A 5 17.06 -16.84 -16.97
N SER A 6 17.24 -16.24 -18.15
CA SER A 6 18.56 -15.81 -18.60
C SER A 6 19.13 -14.71 -17.67
N PRO A 7 20.44 -14.70 -17.39
CA PRO A 7 21.08 -13.73 -16.50
C PRO A 7 20.94 -12.27 -17.00
N VAL A 8 20.68 -12.07 -18.30
CA VAL A 8 20.41 -10.75 -18.91
C VAL A 8 19.00 -10.27 -18.58
N ARG A 9 17.98 -11.14 -18.68
CA ARG A 9 16.59 -10.81 -18.29
C ARG A 9 16.50 -10.50 -16.80
N GLU A 10 17.25 -11.22 -15.98
CA GLU A 10 17.37 -10.99 -14.55
C GLU A 10 18.02 -9.62 -14.22
N ARG A 11 19.04 -9.21 -14.97
CA ARG A 11 19.70 -7.91 -14.78
C ARG A 11 18.77 -6.75 -15.15
N LEU A 12 18.01 -6.89 -16.24
CA LEU A 12 16.98 -5.94 -16.67
C LEU A 12 15.84 -5.79 -15.66
N GLU A 13 15.35 -6.89 -15.08
CA GLU A 13 14.33 -6.88 -14.02
C GLU A 13 14.82 -6.15 -12.76
N ARG A 14 16.10 -6.30 -12.38
CA ARG A 14 16.70 -5.60 -11.22
C ARG A 14 16.88 -4.11 -11.45
N SER A 15 17.32 -3.67 -12.62
CA SER A 15 17.44 -2.25 -12.95
C SER A 15 16.07 -1.56 -12.97
N GLY A 16 15.00 -2.26 -13.37
CA GLY A 16 13.65 -1.72 -13.38
C GLY A 16 13.07 -1.46 -11.98
N ILE A 17 13.32 -2.34 -11.01
CA ILE A 17 12.73 -2.25 -9.66
C ILE A 17 13.26 -1.04 -8.86
N GLY A 18 14.57 -0.78 -8.90
CA GLY A 18 15.16 0.37 -8.20
C GLY A 18 14.67 1.71 -8.74
N VAL A 19 14.62 1.83 -10.07
CA VAL A 19 14.05 3.00 -10.76
C VAL A 19 12.57 3.16 -10.42
N LEU A 20 11.81 2.07 -10.35
CA LEU A 20 10.40 2.09 -9.99
C LEU A 20 10.15 2.57 -8.57
N LEU A 21 10.95 2.13 -7.60
CA LEU A 21 10.88 2.65 -6.24
C LEU A 21 11.21 4.13 -6.22
N ALA A 22 12.28 4.56 -6.90
CA ALA A 22 12.64 5.97 -6.99
C ALA A 22 11.52 6.82 -7.64
N CYS A 23 10.88 6.32 -8.70
CA CYS A 23 9.74 6.98 -9.34
C CYS A 23 8.51 7.02 -8.41
N ALA A 24 8.17 5.93 -7.72
CA ALA A 24 7.03 5.89 -6.80
C ALA A 24 7.23 6.86 -5.62
N TYR A 25 8.43 6.88 -5.03
CA TYR A 25 8.77 7.85 -3.99
C TYR A 25 8.83 9.28 -4.51
N GLY A 26 9.40 9.51 -5.70
CA GLY A 26 9.43 10.82 -6.33
C GLY A 26 8.03 11.36 -6.62
N ILE A 27 7.14 10.53 -7.19
CA ILE A 27 5.74 10.86 -7.42
C ILE A 27 5.03 11.12 -6.09
N GLY A 28 5.26 10.29 -5.06
CA GLY A 28 4.69 10.51 -3.73
C GLY A 28 5.11 11.84 -3.10
N ILE A 29 6.38 12.23 -3.23
CA ILE A 29 6.87 13.54 -2.76
C ILE A 29 6.23 14.69 -3.55
N VAL A 30 6.10 14.55 -4.87
CA VAL A 30 5.44 15.54 -5.72
C VAL A 30 3.96 15.69 -5.37
N ILE A 31 3.27 14.59 -5.06
CA ILE A 31 1.87 14.61 -4.62
C ILE A 31 1.75 15.22 -3.22
N LEU A 32 2.67 14.89 -2.31
CA LEU A 32 2.69 15.47 -0.96
C LEU A 32 2.91 16.99 -1.00
N TYR A 33 3.94 17.43 -1.73
CA TYR A 33 4.29 18.83 -1.83
C TYR A 33 3.27 19.60 -2.70
N GLY A 34 2.94 19.09 -3.88
CA GLY A 34 2.01 19.75 -4.80
C GLY A 34 0.56 19.71 -4.31
N GLY A 35 0.10 18.59 -3.76
CA GLY A 35 -1.25 18.47 -3.22
C GLY A 35 -1.50 19.41 -2.05
N PHE A 36 -0.57 19.46 -1.09
CA PHE A 36 -0.73 20.30 0.09
C PHE A 36 -0.42 21.78 -0.19
N TYR A 37 0.70 22.10 -0.85
CA TYR A 37 1.13 23.49 -1.01
C TYR A 37 0.59 24.19 -2.27
N LEU A 38 0.40 23.47 -3.37
CA LEU A 38 -0.06 24.08 -4.64
C LEU A 38 -1.57 23.97 -4.83
N LEU A 39 -2.17 22.87 -4.37
CA LEU A 39 -3.60 22.58 -4.55
C LEU A 39 -4.42 22.80 -3.27
N ASN A 40 -3.78 23.14 -2.15
CA ASN A 40 -4.40 23.38 -0.84
C ASN A 40 -5.35 22.24 -0.41
N LEU A 41 -5.00 21.00 -0.76
CA LEU A 41 -5.76 19.81 -0.38
C LEU A 41 -5.50 19.47 1.09
N SER A 42 -6.47 18.82 1.75
CA SER A 42 -6.28 18.35 3.12
C SER A 42 -5.15 17.32 3.19
N SER A 43 -4.36 17.38 4.26
CA SER A 43 -3.26 16.43 4.50
C SER A 43 -3.73 14.97 4.47
N VAL A 44 -4.95 14.72 4.94
CA VAL A 44 -5.62 13.42 4.89
C VAL A 44 -5.81 12.96 3.43
N LEU A 45 -6.42 13.79 2.58
CA LEU A 45 -6.64 13.45 1.18
C LEU A 45 -5.33 13.20 0.43
N VAL A 46 -4.32 14.04 0.68
CA VAL A 46 -2.99 13.88 0.10
C VAL A 46 -2.35 12.54 0.54
N ALA A 47 -2.51 12.16 1.80
CA ALA A 47 -2.03 10.88 2.30
C ALA A 47 -2.74 9.70 1.62
N PHE A 48 -4.07 9.76 1.44
CA PHE A 48 -4.83 8.74 0.71
C PHE A 48 -4.34 8.58 -0.73
N VAL A 49 -4.18 9.69 -1.44
CA VAL A 49 -3.74 9.67 -2.85
C VAL A 49 -2.33 9.08 -2.95
N THR A 50 -1.41 9.50 -2.09
CA THR A 50 -0.05 8.95 -2.06
C THR A 50 -0.05 7.45 -1.75
N LEU A 51 -0.81 7.02 -0.74
CA LEU A 51 -0.91 5.61 -0.37
C LEU A 51 -1.54 4.77 -1.49
N ALA A 52 -2.55 5.29 -2.19
CA ALA A 52 -3.13 4.64 -3.35
C ALA A 52 -2.12 4.46 -4.49
N VAL A 53 -1.28 5.47 -4.75
CA VAL A 53 -0.20 5.34 -5.74
C VAL A 53 0.78 4.24 -5.34
N PHE A 54 1.21 4.18 -4.07
CA PHE A 54 2.08 3.11 -3.58
C PHE A 54 1.43 1.73 -3.63
N ALA A 55 0.12 1.65 -3.39
CA ALA A 55 -0.63 0.41 -3.47
C ALA A 55 -0.74 -0.10 -4.91
N PHE A 56 -1.12 0.76 -5.86
CA PHE A 56 -1.50 0.34 -7.21
C PHE A 56 -0.38 0.35 -8.25
N VAL A 57 0.64 1.20 -8.12
CA VAL A 57 1.77 1.22 -9.08
C VAL A 57 2.44 -0.16 -9.19
N PRO A 58 2.81 -0.83 -8.08
CA PRO A 58 3.38 -2.17 -8.14
C PRO A 58 2.46 -3.20 -8.80
N LEU A 59 1.14 -3.05 -8.63
CA LEU A 59 0.13 -3.96 -9.20
C LEU A 59 -0.05 -3.80 -10.70
N ILE A 60 0.08 -2.58 -11.23
CA ILE A 60 0.08 -2.32 -12.67
C ILE A 60 1.28 -3.03 -13.33
N ILE A 61 2.43 -3.02 -12.66
CA ILE A 61 3.66 -3.62 -13.16
C ILE A 61 3.64 -5.14 -13.01
N LYS A 62 2.97 -5.64 -11.98
CA LYS A 62 2.87 -7.06 -11.64
C LYS A 62 1.41 -7.47 -11.42
N PRO A 63 0.62 -7.54 -12.51
CA PRO A 63 -0.81 -7.83 -12.41
C PRO A 63 -1.09 -9.24 -11.83
N TRP A 64 -0.12 -10.15 -11.85
CA TRP A 64 -0.27 -11.48 -11.23
C TRP A 64 -0.30 -11.42 -9.70
N ASP A 65 0.28 -10.39 -9.06
CA ASP A 65 0.23 -10.19 -7.60
C ASP A 65 -1.09 -9.54 -7.15
N LEU A 66 -1.93 -9.09 -8.09
CA LEU A 66 -3.18 -8.37 -7.83
C LEU A 66 -4.11 -9.12 -6.87
N LYS A 67 -4.35 -10.42 -7.10
CA LYS A 67 -5.27 -11.19 -6.25
C LYS A 67 -4.78 -11.27 -4.80
N GLY A 68 -3.48 -11.52 -4.60
CA GLY A 68 -2.88 -11.61 -3.27
C GLY A 68 -2.88 -10.26 -2.55
N ALA A 69 -2.56 -9.19 -3.28
CA ALA A 69 -2.56 -7.84 -2.73
C ALA A 69 -3.97 -7.36 -2.37
N LEU A 70 -4.96 -7.59 -3.23
CA LEU A 70 -6.36 -7.26 -2.94
C LEU A 70 -6.90 -8.07 -1.77
N LEU A 71 -6.58 -9.37 -1.69
CA LEU A 71 -6.98 -10.20 -0.55
C LEU A 71 -6.36 -9.70 0.76
N THR A 72 -5.07 -9.35 0.74
CA THR A 72 -4.38 -8.79 1.92
C THR A 72 -4.98 -7.43 2.30
N GLY A 73 -5.29 -6.60 1.31
CA GLY A 73 -6.05 -5.35 1.47
C GLY A 73 -7.38 -5.57 2.19
N LEU A 74 -8.19 -6.51 1.69
CA LEU A 74 -9.48 -6.86 2.29
C LEU A 74 -9.32 -7.40 3.72
N MET A 75 -8.33 -8.26 3.97
CA MET A 75 -8.08 -8.82 5.30
C MET A 75 -7.64 -7.74 6.29
N PHE A 76 -6.71 -6.87 5.90
CA PHE A 76 -6.20 -5.82 6.77
C PHE A 76 -7.24 -4.72 6.99
N GLY A 77 -7.96 -4.31 5.93
CA GLY A 77 -9.09 -3.38 6.04
C GLY A 77 -10.22 -3.93 6.90
N GLY A 78 -10.56 -5.21 6.76
CA GLY A 78 -11.55 -5.87 7.62
C GLY A 78 -11.11 -5.99 9.07
N PHE A 79 -9.81 -6.27 9.31
CA PHE A 79 -9.23 -6.27 10.64
C PHE A 79 -9.31 -4.89 11.31
N LEU A 80 -8.88 -3.83 10.62
CA LEU A 80 -8.96 -2.46 11.11
C LEU A 80 -10.40 -2.03 11.36
N PHE A 81 -11.30 -2.36 10.44
CA PHE A 81 -12.73 -2.10 10.63
C PHE A 81 -13.29 -2.75 11.90
N PHE A 82 -12.97 -4.02 12.13
CA PHE A 82 -13.43 -4.72 13.34
C PHE A 82 -12.79 -4.15 14.61
N PHE A 83 -11.49 -3.85 14.56
CA PHE A 83 -10.76 -3.20 15.64
C PHE A 83 -11.42 -1.88 16.04
N GLU A 84 -11.67 -1.00 15.08
CA GLU A 84 -12.32 0.29 15.29
C GLU A 84 -13.74 0.16 15.82
N MET A 85 -14.50 -0.83 15.35
CA MET A 85 -15.85 -1.09 15.87
C MET A 85 -15.81 -1.46 17.37
N VAL A 86 -14.81 -2.25 17.81
CA VAL A 86 -14.62 -2.56 19.23
C VAL A 86 -14.32 -1.28 20.02
N PHE A 87 -13.44 -0.41 19.52
CA PHE A 87 -13.10 0.85 20.18
C PHE A 87 -14.24 1.85 20.21
N PHE A 88 -15.03 1.93 19.13
CA PHE A 88 -16.23 2.76 19.07
C PHE A 88 -17.25 2.38 20.15
N LEU A 89 -17.44 1.07 20.37
CA LEU A 89 -18.37 0.56 21.37
C LEU A 89 -17.82 0.69 22.80
N ALA A 90 -16.52 0.50 23.00
CA ALA A 90 -15.89 0.56 24.31
C ALA A 90 -15.59 1.98 24.80
N TYR A 91 -15.27 2.90 23.88
CA TYR A 91 -14.82 4.26 24.16
C TYR A 91 -15.51 5.26 23.23
N PRO A 92 -16.69 5.77 23.61
CA PRO A 92 -17.42 6.74 22.80
C PRO A 92 -16.55 7.96 22.44
N GLY A 93 -16.45 8.27 21.14
CA GLY A 93 -15.71 9.44 20.63
C GLY A 93 -14.22 9.22 20.35
N ILE A 94 -13.63 8.06 20.68
CA ILE A 94 -12.20 7.82 20.40
C ILE A 94 -11.89 7.74 18.90
N VAL A 95 -12.77 7.07 18.15
CA VAL A 95 -12.67 6.93 16.70
C VAL A 95 -12.77 8.30 16.01
N ASP A 96 -13.57 9.21 16.58
CA ASP A 96 -13.74 10.58 16.07
C ASP A 96 -12.49 11.42 16.28
N ALA A 97 -11.79 11.19 17.39
CA ALA A 97 -10.52 11.85 17.68
C ALA A 97 -9.41 11.34 16.75
N TRP A 98 -9.40 10.06 16.40
CA TRP A 98 -8.44 9.49 15.45
C TRP A 98 -8.69 9.95 14.00
N TRP A 99 -9.95 10.09 13.63
CA TRP A 99 -10.37 10.48 12.27
C TRP A 99 -10.97 11.88 12.22
N PHE A 100 -10.34 12.82 12.91
CA PHE A 100 -10.76 14.21 12.87
C PHE A 100 -10.70 14.75 11.42
N GLY A 101 -11.86 15.09 10.85
CA GLY A 101 -11.99 15.55 9.46
C GLY A 101 -12.42 14.49 8.45
N ALA A 102 -12.82 13.29 8.88
CA ALA A 102 -13.57 12.37 8.01
C ALA A 102 -14.93 12.98 7.62
N THR A 103 -15.29 12.93 6.34
CA THR A 103 -16.44 13.61 5.75
C THR A 103 -17.35 12.70 4.92
N TRP A 104 -16.88 11.52 4.51
CA TRP A 104 -17.58 10.67 3.54
C TRP A 104 -18.69 9.81 4.15
N GLY A 105 -18.85 9.85 5.46
CA GLY A 105 -19.89 9.12 6.20
C GLY A 105 -19.33 7.94 6.98
N ARG A 106 -20.23 7.09 7.50
CA ARG A 106 -19.88 6.00 8.41
C ARG A 106 -20.64 4.72 8.11
N VAL A 107 -20.01 3.60 8.45
CA VAL A 107 -20.63 2.28 8.53
C VAL A 107 -20.36 1.72 9.91
N LEU A 108 -21.44 1.37 10.64
CA LEU A 108 -21.35 0.81 12.00
C LEU A 108 -20.46 1.62 12.97
N GLY A 109 -20.49 2.94 12.87
CA GLY A 109 -19.71 3.86 13.73
C GLY A 109 -18.30 4.19 13.19
N VAL A 110 -17.78 3.42 12.25
CA VAL A 110 -16.44 3.60 11.66
C VAL A 110 -16.53 4.48 10.39
N PRO A 111 -15.65 5.48 10.21
CA PRO A 111 -15.62 6.30 8.99
C PRO A 111 -15.18 5.50 7.76
N TYR A 112 -15.73 5.81 6.59
CA TYR A 112 -15.35 5.13 5.34
C TYR A 112 -13.87 5.32 4.99
N GLU A 113 -13.33 6.48 5.34
CA GLU A 113 -11.91 6.83 5.17
C GLU A 113 -11.02 5.78 5.82
N GLU A 114 -11.29 5.36 7.06
CA GLU A 114 -10.52 4.30 7.73
C GLU A 114 -10.59 2.97 6.99
N ILE A 115 -11.78 2.58 6.50
CA ILE A 115 -11.93 1.33 5.74
C ILE A 115 -11.06 1.36 4.48
N ILE A 116 -11.08 2.50 3.76
CA ILE A 116 -10.26 2.72 2.57
C ILE A 116 -8.77 2.74 2.95
N TRP A 117 -8.43 3.37 4.08
CA TRP A 117 -7.06 3.50 4.56
C TRP A 117 -6.45 2.15 4.91
N GLY A 118 -7.15 1.37 5.71
CA GLY A 118 -6.78 -0.01 6.04
C GLY A 118 -6.68 -0.87 4.78
N PHE A 119 -7.63 -0.77 3.86
CA PHE A 119 -7.53 -1.49 2.59
C PHE A 119 -6.24 -1.13 1.82
N LEU A 120 -5.97 0.17 1.64
CA LEU A 120 -4.80 0.65 0.91
C LEU A 120 -3.49 0.25 1.58
N TRP A 121 -3.43 0.27 2.91
CA TRP A 121 -2.27 -0.22 3.67
C TRP A 121 -2.03 -1.71 3.47
N GLY A 122 -3.08 -2.52 3.47
CA GLY A 122 -2.95 -3.96 3.20
C GLY A 122 -2.46 -4.24 1.79
N VAL A 123 -2.97 -3.51 0.79
CA VAL A 123 -2.52 -3.62 -0.60
C VAL A 123 -1.07 -3.17 -0.76
N ALA A 124 -0.70 -2.00 -0.21
CA ALA A 124 0.66 -1.46 -0.27
C ALA A 124 1.66 -2.34 0.51
N GLY A 125 1.26 -2.86 1.66
CA GLY A 125 2.06 -3.78 2.47
C GLY A 125 2.35 -5.09 1.72
N ALA A 126 1.33 -5.71 1.14
CA ALA A 126 1.50 -6.92 0.34
C ALA A 126 2.40 -6.70 -0.88
N SER A 127 2.10 -5.65 -1.66
CA SER A 127 2.85 -5.35 -2.88
C SER A 127 4.30 -4.92 -2.60
N GLY A 128 4.52 -4.21 -1.48
CA GLY A 128 5.85 -3.82 -1.00
C GLY A 128 6.67 -4.98 -0.44
N THR A 129 6.05 -5.87 0.35
CA THR A 129 6.75 -7.01 0.97
C THR A 129 7.19 -8.02 -0.08
N GLU A 130 6.35 -8.30 -1.08
CA GLU A 130 6.71 -9.14 -2.22
C GLU A 130 7.87 -8.55 -3.03
N LEU A 131 7.90 -7.22 -3.19
CA LEU A 131 9.02 -6.51 -3.83
C LEU A 131 10.32 -6.72 -3.04
N VAL A 132 10.29 -6.55 -1.72
CA VAL A 132 11.46 -6.72 -0.84
C VAL A 132 11.93 -8.16 -0.75
N LEU A 133 11.01 -9.13 -0.64
CA LEU A 133 11.34 -10.55 -0.58
C LEU A 133 12.06 -11.02 -1.83
N ARG A 134 11.67 -10.56 -3.02
CA ARG A 134 12.39 -10.87 -4.27
C ARG A 134 13.77 -10.23 -4.33
N LEU A 135 13.97 -9.05 -3.72
CA LEU A 135 15.29 -8.43 -3.58
C LEU A 135 16.20 -9.19 -2.59
N ARG A 136 15.62 -9.84 -1.56
CA ARG A 136 16.35 -10.63 -0.56
C ARG A 136 16.65 -12.08 -0.99
N LEU A 137 15.66 -12.81 -1.50
CA LEU A 137 15.77 -14.26 -1.78
C LEU A 137 16.86 -14.63 -2.80
N ARG A 138 17.29 -13.71 -3.68
CA ARG A 138 18.39 -13.96 -4.63
C ARG A 138 19.78 -13.48 -4.18
N ARG A 139 19.92 -13.03 -2.91
CA ARG A 139 21.24 -12.81 -2.26
C ARG A 139 21.77 -14.05 -1.55
N LEU A 140 20.93 -15.04 -1.28
CA LEU A 140 21.39 -16.33 -0.76
C LEU A 140 22.13 -17.05 -1.89
N PRO A 141 23.38 -17.51 -1.68
CA PRO A 141 24.07 -18.31 -2.69
C PRO A 141 23.18 -19.50 -3.03
N ARG A 142 23.03 -19.79 -4.34
CA ARG A 142 22.41 -21.05 -4.76
C ARG A 142 23.21 -22.15 -4.09
N ALA A 143 22.58 -22.88 -3.17
CA ALA A 143 23.14 -24.14 -2.71
C ALA A 143 23.27 -25.00 -3.97
N THR A 144 24.51 -25.21 -4.40
CA THR A 144 24.86 -26.16 -5.43
C THR A 144 24.62 -27.54 -4.83
N THR A 145 23.48 -28.13 -5.16
CA THR A 145 23.18 -29.56 -4.97
C THR A 145 23.01 -30.19 -6.33
#